data_AF-A0A7C2SPF2-F1
#
_entry.id   AF-A0A7C2SPF2-F1
#
_cell.length_a   1.000
_cell.length_b   1.000
_cell.length_c   1.000
_cell.angle_alpha   90.00
_cell.angle_beta   90.00
_cell.angle_gamma   90.00
#
_symmetry.space_group_name_H-M   'P 1'
#
loop_
_entity.id
_entity.type
_entity.pdbx_description
1 polymer ?
#
loop_
_entity_poly.entity_id
_entity_poly.type
_entity_poly.pdbx_seq_one_letter_code
_entity_poly.pdbx_strand_id
1 'polypeptide(L)'
;MFIPMYSEHLREDGYATGIVEAREGDQAVVIMRELVPGKGKTLYGTCHPGANSPLSGAEIISDNPDAPVLRKTMPIGELKGWREGKDEYLERENVGTIFYKWMGDGMAVTPERARFGAAKARALGLPRVAQGLELAAIQIDSTGGMGFPVGAAQLLHGAPQALGAVLEQGRKDAEAAEVMRAILDGSQPMHGDDVLGMAMAKVLLIVLHQWERLPIELGSVEKAVQWGEAPGVAEAYVDALTTGGLHPHAGRTAAELKAQVLEELKAGRWPVLPAGTVDEQAAHPWAGQARDIGG
;
A
#
# COMPACT_ATOMS: atom_id res chain seq x y z
N MET A 1 -6.71 -31.16 4.49
CA MET A 1 -7.34 -29.88 4.88
C MET A 1 -6.34 -28.76 4.66
N PHE A 2 -6.86 -27.57 4.40
CA PHE A 2 -6.11 -26.33 4.29
C PHE A 2 -6.39 -25.47 5.53
N ILE A 3 -5.36 -24.87 6.09
CA ILE A 3 -5.43 -23.99 7.24
C ILE A 3 -4.92 -22.62 6.77
N PRO A 4 -5.82 -21.65 6.55
CA PRO A 4 -5.42 -20.32 6.11
C PRO A 4 -4.66 -19.60 7.23
N MET A 5 -3.56 -18.95 6.89
CA MET A 5 -2.82 -18.04 7.76
C MET A 5 -2.77 -16.66 7.11
N TYR A 6 -3.95 -16.11 6.86
CA TYR A 6 -4.11 -14.86 6.13
C TYR A 6 -3.86 -13.64 7.01
N SER A 7 -3.35 -12.58 6.39
CA SER A 7 -3.11 -11.25 6.97
C SER A 7 -3.83 -10.19 6.13
N GLU A 8 -3.98 -8.97 6.67
CA GLU A 8 -4.33 -7.81 5.84
C GLU A 8 -3.17 -7.45 4.91
N HIS A 9 -1.93 -7.62 5.39
CA HIS A 9 -0.74 -7.50 4.57
C HIS A 9 -0.58 -8.77 3.73
N LEU A 10 -1.05 -8.75 2.47
CA LEU A 10 -1.07 -9.92 1.58
C LEU A 10 0.31 -10.57 1.31
N ARG A 11 1.43 -9.88 1.61
CA ARG A 11 2.76 -10.51 1.55
C ARG A 11 2.97 -11.53 2.67
N GLU A 12 2.31 -11.32 3.80
CA GLU A 12 2.41 -12.17 4.98
C GLU A 12 1.42 -13.34 4.98
N ASP A 13 0.57 -13.45 3.97
CA ASP A 13 -0.31 -14.60 3.80
C ASP A 13 0.54 -15.88 3.74
N GLY A 14 0.18 -16.84 4.58
CA GLY A 14 0.73 -18.19 4.55
C GLY A 14 -0.37 -19.22 4.63
N TYR A 15 0.02 -20.50 4.69
CA TYR A 15 -0.91 -21.58 4.93
C TYR A 15 -0.21 -22.81 5.54
N ALA A 16 -1.01 -23.68 6.14
CA ALA A 16 -0.61 -25.03 6.50
C ALA A 16 -1.53 -26.08 5.88
N THR A 17 -1.00 -27.28 5.70
CA THR A 17 -1.74 -28.42 5.13
C THR A 17 -1.59 -29.63 6.03
N GLY A 18 -2.69 -30.36 6.18
CA GLY A 18 -2.73 -31.48 7.12
C GLY A 18 -3.88 -32.44 6.90
N ILE A 19 -3.89 -33.49 7.72
CA ILE A 19 -4.93 -34.50 7.78
C ILE A 19 -5.71 -34.34 9.09
N VAL A 20 -7.03 -34.53 9.03
CA VAL A 20 -7.86 -34.60 10.24
C VAL A 20 -7.68 -35.99 10.83
N GLU A 21 -7.14 -36.07 12.04
CA GLU A 21 -6.94 -37.31 12.77
C GLU A 21 -8.22 -37.72 13.51
N ALA A 22 -8.87 -36.75 14.15
CA ALA A 22 -10.11 -36.97 14.91
C ALA A 22 -11.02 -35.74 14.82
N ARG A 23 -12.31 -35.96 15.04
CA ARG A 23 -13.34 -34.91 15.14
C ARG A 23 -14.12 -35.08 16.43
N GLU A 24 -14.23 -34.02 17.20
CA GLU A 24 -14.97 -33.97 18.46
C GLU A 24 -15.91 -32.76 18.42
N GLY A 25 -17.18 -32.99 18.11
CA GLY A 25 -18.15 -31.92 17.89
C GLY A 25 -17.74 -30.97 16.77
N ASP A 26 -17.49 -29.71 17.14
CA ASP A 26 -17.09 -28.62 16.22
C ASP A 26 -15.57 -28.39 16.20
N GLN A 27 -14.80 -29.29 16.81
CA GLN A 27 -13.35 -29.27 16.83
C GLN A 27 -12.78 -30.42 16.00
N ALA A 28 -11.63 -30.18 15.37
CA ALA A 28 -10.85 -31.19 14.67
C ALA A 28 -9.41 -31.22 15.20
N VAL A 29 -8.91 -32.41 15.49
CA VAL A 29 -7.49 -32.65 15.74
C VAL A 29 -6.81 -32.81 14.39
N VAL A 30 -5.92 -31.88 14.04
CA VAL A 30 -5.27 -31.82 12.73
C VAL A 30 -3.78 -32.08 12.87
N ILE A 31 -3.26 -33.03 12.10
CA ILE A 31 -1.83 -33.26 11.93
C ILE A 31 -1.37 -32.55 10.66
N MET A 32 -0.58 -31.50 10.83
CA MET A 32 -0.02 -30.66 9.78
C MET A 32 1.35 -31.17 9.38
N ARG A 33 1.62 -31.22 8.07
CA ARG A 33 2.86 -31.77 7.49
C ARG A 33 3.55 -30.82 6.51
N GLU A 34 2.85 -29.79 6.07
CA GLU A 34 3.39 -28.75 5.22
C GLU A 34 3.00 -27.41 5.83
N LEU A 35 3.97 -26.51 5.91
CA LEU A 35 3.82 -25.15 6.37
C LEU A 35 4.50 -24.25 5.36
N VAL A 36 3.71 -23.40 4.71
CA VAL A 36 4.23 -22.33 3.87
C VAL A 36 4.07 -21.03 4.66
N PRO A 37 5.17 -20.50 5.23
CA PRO A 37 5.10 -19.20 5.88
C PRO A 37 4.90 -18.09 4.85
N GLY A 38 4.19 -17.03 5.25
CA GLY A 38 4.14 -15.81 4.44
C GLY A 38 5.51 -15.14 4.34
N LYS A 39 5.69 -14.32 3.28
CA LYS A 39 6.93 -13.55 3.07
C LYS A 39 7.11 -12.56 4.22
N GLY A 40 8.12 -12.79 5.06
CA GLY A 40 8.40 -12.00 6.28
C GLY A 40 8.31 -12.81 7.58
N LYS A 41 7.69 -14.00 7.56
CA LYS A 41 7.63 -14.92 8.70
C LYS A 41 8.62 -16.06 8.50
N THR A 42 9.91 -15.81 8.70
CA THR A 42 10.88 -16.92 8.74
C THR A 42 10.62 -17.79 9.96
N LEU A 43 10.68 -19.12 9.82
CA LEU A 43 10.71 -20.07 10.94
C LEU A 43 11.90 -19.84 11.88
N TYR A 44 12.87 -19.02 11.46
CA TYR A 44 14.07 -18.69 12.20
C TYR A 44 13.97 -17.26 12.74
N GLY A 45 13.65 -17.16 14.03
CA GLY A 45 13.67 -15.90 14.78
C GLY A 45 12.39 -15.67 15.58
N THR A 46 12.42 -16.08 16.85
CA THR A 46 11.42 -15.85 17.92
C THR A 46 10.23 -16.82 17.98
N CYS A 47 10.37 -17.82 18.86
CA CYS A 47 9.32 -18.52 19.63
C CYS A 47 8.02 -18.92 18.91
N HIS A 48 8.08 -19.99 18.09
CA HIS A 48 6.91 -20.80 17.66
C HIS A 48 5.85 -20.00 16.88
N PRO A 49 4.83 -20.59 16.22
CA PRO A 49 3.87 -19.80 15.46
C PRO A 49 3.40 -18.62 16.31
N GLY A 50 3.70 -17.41 15.83
CA GLY A 50 3.56 -16.19 16.63
C GLY A 50 2.18 -16.13 17.28
N ALA A 51 2.07 -15.48 18.43
CA ALA A 51 0.85 -15.47 19.25
C ALA A 51 -0.44 -15.13 18.46
N ASN A 52 -0.31 -14.43 17.33
CA ASN A 52 -1.39 -14.00 16.43
C ASN A 52 -1.62 -14.93 15.23
N SER A 53 -0.98 -16.10 15.17
CA SER A 53 -1.17 -17.10 14.12
C SER A 53 -2.27 -18.11 14.49
N PRO A 54 -3.07 -18.60 13.53
CA PRO A 54 -3.95 -19.76 13.72
C PRO A 54 -3.23 -21.02 14.21
N LEU A 55 -1.90 -21.05 14.16
CA LEU A 55 -1.08 -22.15 14.66
C LEU A 55 -0.58 -21.95 16.10
N SER A 56 -0.87 -20.81 16.73
CA SER A 56 -0.52 -20.54 18.13
C SER A 56 -0.99 -21.68 19.05
N GLY A 57 -0.09 -22.22 19.88
CA GLY A 57 -0.37 -23.34 20.78
C GLY A 57 -0.40 -24.74 20.14
N ALA A 58 0.07 -24.90 18.89
CA ALA A 58 0.25 -26.23 18.29
C ALA A 58 1.34 -27.06 19.00
N GLU A 59 1.09 -28.35 19.17
CA GLU A 59 2.07 -29.34 19.64
C GLU A 59 3.05 -29.66 18.51
N ILE A 60 4.36 -29.60 18.79
CA ILE A 60 5.39 -30.06 17.84
C ILE A 60 5.56 -31.57 18.00
N ILE A 61 5.12 -32.33 17.00
CA ILE A 61 5.35 -33.78 16.90
C ILE A 61 6.75 -34.06 16.34
N SER A 62 7.21 -33.24 15.39
CA SER A 62 8.54 -33.31 14.79
C SER A 62 9.07 -31.92 14.50
N ASP A 63 10.25 -31.61 15.02
CA ASP A 63 10.96 -30.32 14.84
C ASP A 63 12.04 -30.41 13.75
N ASN A 64 11.83 -31.27 12.74
CA ASN A 64 12.73 -31.31 11.59
C ASN A 64 12.56 -30.00 10.81
N PRO A 65 13.62 -29.19 10.63
CA PRO A 65 13.53 -27.90 9.97
C PRO A 65 13.06 -27.98 8.51
N ASP A 66 13.31 -29.10 7.82
CA ASP A 66 12.89 -29.30 6.43
C ASP A 66 11.48 -29.91 6.32
N ALA A 67 10.93 -30.42 7.42
CA ALA A 67 9.64 -31.11 7.46
C ALA A 67 9.02 -31.09 8.88
N PRO A 68 8.60 -29.91 9.38
CA PRO A 68 7.98 -29.82 10.69
C PRO A 68 6.63 -30.53 10.68
N VAL A 69 6.32 -31.26 11.75
CA VAL A 69 5.02 -31.90 11.96
C VAL A 69 4.39 -31.30 13.21
N LEU A 70 3.23 -30.68 13.03
CA LEU A 70 2.50 -29.99 14.10
C LEU A 70 1.14 -30.66 14.31
N ARG A 71 0.68 -30.75 15.55
CA ARG A 71 -0.69 -31.16 15.88
C ARG A 71 -1.40 -30.05 16.62
N LYS A 72 -2.64 -29.77 16.22
CA LYS A 72 -3.48 -28.78 16.90
C LYS A 72 -4.94 -29.19 16.84
N THR A 73 -5.66 -28.95 17.93
CA THR A 73 -7.11 -28.93 17.97
C THR A 73 -7.60 -27.56 17.55
N MET A 74 -8.42 -27.49 16.51
CA MET A 74 -8.93 -26.23 15.97
C MET A 74 -10.40 -26.32 15.54
N PRO A 75 -11.14 -25.20 15.55
CA PRO A 75 -12.52 -25.16 15.08
C PRO A 75 -12.62 -25.58 13.63
N ILE A 76 -13.64 -26.37 13.29
CA ILE A 76 -13.84 -26.85 11.91
C ILE A 76 -14.12 -25.69 10.96
N GLY A 77 -14.76 -24.61 11.44
CA GLY A 77 -15.00 -23.39 10.66
C GLY A 77 -13.73 -22.66 10.21
N GLU A 78 -12.58 -22.92 10.85
CA GLU A 78 -11.28 -22.38 10.44
C GLU A 78 -10.57 -23.26 9.39
N LEU A 79 -11.13 -24.45 9.11
CA LEU A 79 -10.57 -25.41 8.16
C LEU A 79 -11.26 -25.30 6.80
N LYS A 80 -10.46 -25.36 5.74
CA LYS A 80 -10.95 -25.44 4.36
C LYS A 80 -10.63 -26.77 3.71
N GLY A 81 -11.42 -27.14 2.71
CA GLY A 81 -11.02 -28.19 1.78
C GLY A 81 -9.70 -27.82 1.11
N TRP A 82 -8.82 -28.80 0.84
CA TRP A 82 -7.49 -28.52 0.27
C TRP A 82 -7.57 -27.68 -1.02
N ARG A 83 -8.44 -28.06 -1.95
CA ARG A 83 -8.61 -27.36 -3.23
C ARG A 83 -9.15 -25.95 -3.03
N GLU A 84 -10.23 -25.82 -2.25
CA GLU A 84 -10.85 -24.52 -1.94
C GLU A 84 -9.84 -23.54 -1.33
N GLY A 85 -9.14 -23.95 -0.27
CA GLY A 85 -8.18 -23.07 0.40
C GLY A 85 -6.97 -22.73 -0.47
N LYS A 86 -6.51 -23.67 -1.31
CA LYS A 86 -5.44 -23.41 -2.28
C LYS A 86 -5.88 -22.40 -3.35
N ASP A 87 -7.07 -22.57 -3.90
CA ASP A 87 -7.61 -21.66 -4.93
C ASP A 87 -7.79 -20.25 -4.36
N GLU A 88 -8.28 -20.13 -3.13
CA GLU A 88 -8.41 -18.85 -2.43
C GLU A 88 -7.04 -18.19 -2.15
N TYR A 89 -6.05 -18.96 -1.69
CA TYR A 89 -4.69 -18.44 -1.47
C TYR A 89 -4.07 -17.91 -2.77
N LEU A 90 -4.22 -18.62 -3.90
CA LEU A 90 -3.71 -18.17 -5.19
C LEU A 90 -4.40 -16.88 -5.67
N GLU A 91 -5.70 -16.73 -5.43
CA GLU A 91 -6.42 -15.48 -5.73
C GLU A 91 -5.91 -14.32 -4.87
N ARG A 92 -5.64 -14.56 -3.57
CA ARG A 92 -5.02 -13.56 -2.69
C ARG A 92 -3.61 -13.18 -3.13
N GLU A 93 -2.76 -14.14 -3.51
CA GLU A 93 -1.43 -13.87 -4.07
C GLU A 93 -1.49 -13.04 -5.37
N ASN A 94 -2.46 -13.32 -6.23
CA ASN A 94 -2.66 -12.56 -7.47
C ASN A 94 -3.04 -11.10 -7.18
N VAL A 95 -3.95 -10.87 -6.23
CA VAL A 95 -4.34 -9.52 -5.78
C VAL A 95 -3.15 -8.80 -5.15
N GLY A 96 -2.41 -9.47 -4.27
CA GLY A 96 -1.20 -8.94 -3.66
C GLY A 96 -0.16 -8.55 -4.72
N THR A 97 0.03 -9.40 -5.74
CA THR A 97 0.94 -9.11 -6.85
C THR A 97 0.55 -7.85 -7.61
N ILE A 98 -0.74 -7.60 -7.86
CA ILE A 98 -1.19 -6.37 -8.53
C ILE A 98 -0.88 -5.15 -7.66
N PHE A 99 -1.27 -5.20 -6.38
CA PHE A 99 -1.08 -4.10 -5.45
C PHE A 99 0.41 -3.76 -5.26
N TYR A 100 1.24 -4.76 -4.95
CA TYR A 100 2.66 -4.54 -4.68
C TYR A 100 3.49 -4.22 -5.92
N LYS A 101 3.04 -4.62 -7.12
CA LYS A 101 3.66 -4.13 -8.37
C LYS A 101 3.45 -2.63 -8.55
N TRP A 102 2.24 -2.14 -8.28
CA TRP A 102 1.98 -0.70 -8.30
C TRP A 102 2.75 0.05 -7.19
N MET A 103 2.93 -0.58 -6.01
CA MET A 103 3.70 0.03 -4.92
C MET A 103 5.21 0.10 -5.20
N GLY A 104 5.82 -0.96 -5.75
CA GLY A 104 7.28 -1.18 -5.75
C GLY A 104 7.98 -1.17 -7.12
N ASP A 105 7.60 -2.05 -8.05
CA ASP A 105 8.56 -2.53 -9.06
C ASP A 105 8.07 -2.46 -10.52
N GLY A 106 8.42 -1.36 -11.19
CA GLY A 106 8.96 -1.36 -12.57
C GLY A 106 8.10 -1.81 -13.75
N MET A 107 6.94 -2.45 -13.57
CA MET A 107 6.00 -2.77 -14.66
C MET A 107 4.68 -2.04 -14.51
N ALA A 108 4.22 -1.45 -15.61
CA ALA A 108 2.97 -0.73 -15.73
C ALA A 108 1.78 -1.58 -15.25
N VAL A 109 1.13 -1.15 -14.16
CA VAL A 109 -0.22 -1.59 -13.82
C VAL A 109 -1.18 -0.66 -14.55
N THR A 110 -2.06 -1.20 -15.40
CA THR A 110 -3.09 -0.39 -16.06
C THR A 110 -4.26 -0.14 -15.11
N PRO A 111 -5.09 0.90 -15.34
CA PRO A 111 -6.30 1.12 -14.56
C PRO A 111 -7.24 -0.08 -14.56
N GLU A 112 -7.41 -0.77 -15.70
CA GLU A 112 -8.26 -1.97 -15.80
C GLU A 112 -7.73 -3.09 -14.92
N ARG A 113 -6.42 -3.28 -14.87
CA ARG A 113 -5.79 -4.30 -14.02
C ARG A 113 -5.96 -3.96 -12.54
N ALA A 114 -5.85 -2.70 -12.16
CA ALA A 114 -6.11 -2.24 -10.80
C ALA A 114 -7.60 -2.43 -10.42
N ARG A 115 -8.55 -2.05 -11.29
CA ARG A 115 -10.00 -2.28 -11.07
C ARG A 115 -10.36 -3.76 -10.98
N PHE A 116 -9.75 -4.61 -11.82
CA PHE A 116 -9.89 -6.06 -11.73
C PHE A 116 -9.41 -6.59 -10.37
N GLY A 117 -8.23 -6.13 -9.93
CA GLY A 117 -7.71 -6.46 -8.61
C GLY A 117 -8.64 -6.02 -7.48
N ALA A 118 -9.22 -4.82 -7.56
CA ALA A 118 -10.18 -4.32 -6.58
C ALA A 118 -11.45 -5.20 -6.54
N ALA A 119 -12.00 -5.59 -7.69
CA ALA A 119 -13.16 -6.48 -7.75
C ALA A 119 -12.86 -7.85 -7.11
N LYS A 120 -11.67 -8.41 -7.37
CA LYS A 120 -11.21 -9.65 -6.75
C LYS A 120 -11.00 -9.51 -5.24
N ALA A 121 -10.41 -8.42 -4.77
CA ALA A 121 -10.25 -8.13 -3.35
C ALA A 121 -11.62 -8.07 -2.64
N ARG A 122 -12.64 -7.43 -3.24
CA ARG A 122 -14.01 -7.43 -2.68
C ARG A 122 -14.61 -8.83 -2.60
N ALA A 123 -14.42 -9.65 -3.64
CA ALA A 123 -14.90 -11.04 -3.64
C ALA A 123 -14.23 -11.90 -2.56
N LEU A 124 -12.99 -11.57 -2.17
CA LEU A 124 -12.22 -12.21 -1.11
C LEU A 124 -12.49 -11.60 0.29
N GLY A 125 -13.40 -10.63 0.41
CA GLY A 125 -13.68 -9.97 1.68
C GLY A 125 -12.54 -9.07 2.19
N LEU A 126 -11.76 -8.48 1.28
CA LEU A 126 -10.61 -7.61 1.58
C LEU A 126 -10.92 -6.14 1.23
N PRO A 127 -11.74 -5.43 2.03
CA PRO A 127 -12.22 -4.08 1.68
C PRO A 127 -11.10 -3.04 1.61
N ARG A 128 -10.14 -3.04 2.55
CA ARG A 128 -9.00 -2.10 2.54
C ARG A 128 -8.13 -2.25 1.30
N VAL A 129 -7.85 -3.50 0.91
CA VAL A 129 -7.10 -3.82 -0.31
C VAL A 129 -7.87 -3.36 -1.56
N ALA A 130 -9.19 -3.58 -1.60
CA ALA A 130 -10.02 -3.11 -2.70
C ALA A 130 -9.96 -1.59 -2.85
N GLN A 131 -10.08 -0.84 -1.75
CA GLN A 131 -9.98 0.61 -1.72
C GLN A 131 -8.60 1.11 -2.16
N GLY A 132 -7.52 0.45 -1.71
CA GLY A 132 -6.16 0.77 -2.16
C GLY A 132 -5.97 0.57 -3.68
N LEU A 133 -6.53 -0.50 -4.24
CA LEU A 133 -6.50 -0.76 -5.69
C LEU A 133 -7.41 0.18 -6.49
N GLU A 134 -8.50 0.66 -5.91
CA GLU A 134 -9.32 1.73 -6.50
C GLU A 134 -8.55 3.05 -6.56
N LEU A 135 -7.84 3.41 -5.49
CA LEU A 135 -6.95 4.59 -5.50
C LEU A 135 -5.86 4.46 -6.55
N ALA A 136 -5.25 3.28 -6.68
CA ALA A 136 -4.29 3.00 -7.75
C ALA A 136 -4.90 3.23 -9.13
N ALA A 137 -6.10 2.69 -9.39
CA ALA A 137 -6.79 2.89 -10.66
C ALA A 137 -7.04 4.38 -10.96
N ILE A 138 -7.59 5.12 -9.99
CA ILE A 138 -7.87 6.57 -10.12
C ILE A 138 -6.58 7.34 -10.40
N GLN A 139 -5.51 7.04 -9.65
CA GLN A 139 -4.22 7.67 -9.84
C GLN A 139 -3.66 7.40 -11.24
N ILE A 140 -3.74 6.16 -11.73
CA ILE A 140 -3.21 5.83 -13.06
C ILE A 140 -4.06 6.49 -14.16
N ASP A 141 -5.39 6.41 -14.06
CA ASP A 141 -6.33 7.04 -15.00
C ASP A 141 -6.09 8.54 -15.13
N SER A 142 -5.91 9.25 -14.00
CA SER A 142 -5.83 10.70 -13.99
C SER A 142 -4.57 11.21 -14.71
N THR A 143 -3.53 10.40 -14.81
CA THR A 143 -2.29 10.76 -15.52
C THR A 143 -2.36 10.55 -17.03
N GLY A 144 -3.33 9.78 -17.55
CA GLY A 144 -3.40 9.40 -18.97
C GLY A 144 -2.27 8.47 -19.45
N GLY A 145 -1.35 8.04 -18.58
CA GLY A 145 -0.21 7.18 -18.92
C GLY A 145 -0.55 5.70 -19.08
N MET A 146 -1.75 5.27 -18.67
CA MET A 146 -2.19 3.86 -18.70
C MET A 146 -1.20 2.89 -18.01
N GLY A 147 -0.51 3.37 -16.98
CA GLY A 147 0.49 2.62 -16.21
C GLY A 147 1.94 2.86 -16.65
N PHE A 148 2.16 3.55 -17.78
CA PHE A 148 3.49 3.96 -18.23
C PHE A 148 3.91 5.30 -17.61
N PRO A 149 5.23 5.57 -17.54
CA PRO A 149 5.73 6.88 -17.13
C PRO A 149 5.21 7.97 -18.06
N VAL A 150 4.79 9.07 -17.45
CA VAL A 150 4.46 10.33 -18.13
C VAL A 150 5.29 11.46 -17.53
N GLY A 151 5.39 12.58 -18.25
CA GLY A 151 6.06 13.78 -17.74
C GLY A 151 5.38 14.33 -16.48
N ALA A 152 6.14 15.03 -15.66
CA ALA A 152 5.70 15.68 -14.44
C ALA A 152 4.49 16.59 -14.70
N ALA A 153 4.51 17.39 -15.77
CA ALA A 153 3.39 18.29 -16.08
C ALA A 153 2.08 17.53 -16.34
N GLN A 154 2.15 16.43 -17.09
CA GLN A 154 1.00 15.58 -17.38
C GLN A 154 0.50 14.84 -16.13
N LEU A 155 1.43 14.34 -15.30
CA LEU A 155 1.05 13.68 -14.05
C LEU A 155 0.37 14.65 -13.07
N LEU A 156 0.94 15.85 -12.93
CA LEU A 156 0.44 16.86 -12.00
C LEU A 156 -0.88 17.47 -12.48
N HIS A 157 -1.13 17.55 -13.78
CA HIS A 157 -2.45 17.90 -14.33
C HIS A 157 -3.56 16.99 -13.78
N GLY A 158 -3.28 15.69 -13.67
CA GLY A 158 -4.19 14.70 -13.10
C GLY A 158 -4.19 14.60 -11.57
N ALA A 159 -3.27 15.28 -10.88
CA ALA A 159 -3.08 15.13 -9.44
C ALA A 159 -4.30 15.54 -8.60
N PRO A 160 -5.02 16.65 -8.89
CA PRO A 160 -6.17 17.05 -8.08
C PRO A 160 -7.26 16.00 -7.98
N GLN A 161 -7.50 15.22 -9.05
CA GLN A 161 -8.48 14.13 -9.03
C GLN A 161 -8.03 12.99 -8.10
N ALA A 162 -6.76 12.56 -8.20
CA ALA A 162 -6.23 11.49 -7.37
C ALA A 162 -6.15 11.90 -5.88
N LEU A 163 -5.73 13.14 -5.60
CA LEU A 163 -5.67 13.70 -4.26
C LEU A 163 -7.06 13.90 -3.65
N GLY A 164 -8.05 14.29 -4.46
CA GLY A 164 -9.45 14.33 -4.03
C GLY A 164 -9.98 12.95 -3.59
N ALA A 165 -9.58 11.88 -4.28
CA ALA A 165 -9.93 10.53 -3.86
C ALA A 165 -9.24 10.13 -2.54
N VAL A 166 -7.99 10.53 -2.33
CA VAL A 166 -7.29 10.33 -1.04
C VAL A 166 -7.98 11.08 0.09
N LEU A 167 -8.36 12.35 -0.13
CA LEU A 167 -9.13 13.14 0.83
C LEU A 167 -10.43 12.44 1.23
N GLU A 168 -11.19 11.96 0.25
CA GLU A 168 -12.45 11.25 0.50
C GLU A 168 -12.25 9.95 1.27
N GLN A 169 -11.17 9.20 1.01
CA GLN A 169 -10.87 8.01 1.80
C GLN A 169 -10.43 8.37 3.22
N GLY A 170 -9.58 9.39 3.40
CA GLY A 170 -9.16 9.82 4.73
C GLY A 170 -10.30 10.34 5.61
N ARG A 171 -11.37 10.88 5.01
CA ARG A 171 -12.61 11.25 5.73
C ARG A 171 -13.41 10.03 6.20
N LYS A 172 -13.34 8.92 5.46
CA LYS A 172 -14.07 7.68 5.76
C LYS A 172 -13.29 6.79 6.72
N ASP A 173 -11.97 6.86 6.69
CA ASP A 173 -11.07 5.99 7.43
C ASP A 173 -9.95 6.81 8.08
N ALA A 174 -10.16 7.18 9.35
CA ALA A 174 -9.23 8.03 10.10
C ALA A 174 -7.90 7.31 10.38
N GLU A 175 -7.93 5.99 10.57
CA GLU A 175 -6.76 5.15 10.81
C GLU A 175 -5.85 5.09 9.58
N ALA A 176 -6.42 4.87 8.39
CA ALA A 176 -5.68 4.94 7.13
C ALA A 176 -5.04 6.31 6.92
N ALA A 177 -5.76 7.39 7.27
CA ALA A 177 -5.25 8.75 7.15
C ALA A 177 -4.11 9.02 8.14
N GLU A 178 -4.14 8.43 9.33
CA GLU A 178 -3.05 8.50 10.31
C GLU A 178 -1.82 7.76 9.81
N VAL A 179 -1.96 6.52 9.34
CA VAL A 179 -0.86 5.75 8.76
C VAL A 179 -0.27 6.47 7.54
N MET A 180 -1.11 7.03 6.66
CA MET A 180 -0.66 7.81 5.52
C MET A 180 0.26 8.96 5.96
N ARG A 181 -0.13 9.73 6.98
CA ARG A 181 0.67 10.84 7.51
C ARG A 181 1.95 10.35 8.17
N ALA A 182 1.90 9.25 8.92
CA ALA A 182 3.06 8.64 9.55
C ALA A 182 4.08 8.09 8.53
N ILE A 183 3.63 7.64 7.36
CA ILE A 183 4.53 7.28 6.25
C ILE A 183 5.15 8.54 5.63
N LEU A 184 4.35 9.59 5.41
CA LEU A 184 4.81 10.85 4.82
C LEU A 184 5.75 11.64 5.72
N ASP A 185 5.61 11.52 7.04
CA ASP A 185 6.50 12.18 8.00
C ASP A 185 7.80 11.39 8.29
N GLY A 186 7.87 10.13 7.83
CA GLY A 186 9.00 9.23 8.02
C GLY A 186 9.00 8.48 9.35
N SER A 187 7.94 8.57 10.15
CA SER A 187 7.82 7.82 11.41
C SER A 187 7.41 6.36 11.21
N GLN A 188 6.88 6.00 10.04
CA GLN A 188 6.56 4.64 9.64
C GLN A 188 7.13 4.28 8.26
N PRO A 189 7.51 3.01 8.02
CA PRO A 189 7.96 2.56 6.71
C PRO A 189 6.80 2.51 5.70
N MET A 190 7.12 2.72 4.42
CA MET A 190 6.14 2.61 3.31
C MET A 190 5.50 1.22 3.20
N HIS A 191 6.22 0.16 3.59
CA HIS A 191 5.71 -1.21 3.59
C HIS A 191 5.37 -1.63 5.02
N GLY A 192 4.18 -1.26 5.47
CA GLY A 192 3.62 -1.64 6.76
C GLY A 192 2.36 -2.51 6.62
N ASP A 193 1.55 -2.55 7.67
CA ASP A 193 0.40 -3.45 7.76
C ASP A 193 -0.88 -2.88 7.13
N ASP A 194 -1.04 -1.56 7.10
CA ASP A 194 -2.24 -0.91 6.56
C ASP A 194 -2.13 -0.60 5.07
N VAL A 195 -2.67 -1.50 4.26
CA VAL A 195 -2.70 -1.43 2.80
C VAL A 195 -3.36 -0.13 2.28
N LEU A 196 -4.39 0.38 2.96
CA LEU A 196 -5.08 1.60 2.52
C LEU A 196 -4.23 2.83 2.83
N GLY A 197 -3.68 2.92 4.04
CA GLY A 197 -2.75 3.98 4.43
C GLY A 197 -1.52 4.04 3.51
N MET A 198 -0.96 2.88 3.15
CA MET A 198 0.13 2.76 2.17
C MET A 198 -0.27 3.30 0.79
N ALA A 199 -1.45 2.95 0.29
CA ALA A 199 -1.92 3.41 -1.01
C ALA A 199 -2.14 4.93 -1.02
N MET A 200 -2.73 5.48 0.04
CA MET A 200 -2.91 6.92 0.21
C MET A 200 -1.55 7.64 0.24
N ALA A 201 -0.58 7.14 1.00
CA ALA A 201 0.76 7.72 1.08
C ALA A 201 1.47 7.67 -0.28
N LYS A 202 1.36 6.56 -1.01
CA LYS A 202 1.93 6.41 -2.35
C LYS A 202 1.44 7.48 -3.32
N VAL A 203 0.14 7.81 -3.31
CA VAL A 203 -0.41 8.87 -4.18
C VAL A 203 0.20 10.23 -3.85
N LEU A 204 0.28 10.62 -2.56
CA LEU A 204 0.91 11.89 -2.19
C LEU A 204 2.40 11.92 -2.55
N LEU A 205 3.13 10.82 -2.36
CA LEU A 205 4.55 10.75 -2.71
C LEU A 205 4.81 10.83 -4.21
N ILE A 206 3.93 10.27 -5.03
CA ILE A 206 3.98 10.45 -6.49
C ILE A 206 3.85 11.93 -6.84
N VAL A 207 2.87 12.64 -6.24
CA VAL A 207 2.68 14.07 -6.48
C VAL A 207 3.88 14.88 -5.99
N LEU A 208 4.35 14.63 -4.77
CA LEU A 208 5.52 15.29 -4.18
C LEU A 208 6.74 15.18 -5.09
N HIS A 209 7.04 13.96 -5.56
CA HIS A 209 8.19 13.71 -6.41
C HIS A 209 8.08 14.39 -7.78
N GLN A 210 6.89 14.37 -8.41
CA GLN A 210 6.71 15.09 -9.68
C GLN A 210 6.70 16.61 -9.51
N TRP A 211 6.21 17.10 -8.38
CA TRP A 211 6.25 18.51 -8.02
C TRP A 211 7.69 19.03 -7.96
N GLU A 212 8.60 18.29 -7.33
CA GLU A 212 10.02 18.62 -7.27
C GLU A 212 10.69 18.59 -8.66
N ARG A 213 10.22 17.73 -9.56
CA ARG A 213 10.76 17.57 -10.92
C ARG A 213 10.27 18.60 -11.92
N LEU A 214 9.10 19.19 -11.70
CA LEU A 214 8.46 20.07 -12.68
C LEU A 214 9.35 21.25 -13.14
N PRO A 215 10.07 21.97 -12.26
CA PRO A 215 10.98 23.04 -12.70
C PRO A 215 12.08 22.56 -13.65
N ILE A 216 12.60 21.35 -13.44
CA ILE A 216 13.63 20.73 -14.28
C ILE A 216 13.03 20.39 -15.64
N GLU A 217 11.86 19.77 -15.65
CA GLU A 217 11.15 19.37 -16.89
C GLU A 217 10.76 20.57 -17.75
N LEU A 218 10.30 21.66 -17.14
CA LEU A 218 9.94 22.89 -17.85
C LEU A 218 11.16 23.77 -18.18
N GLY A 219 12.31 23.48 -17.59
CA GLY A 219 13.59 24.12 -17.85
C GLY A 219 13.89 25.37 -17.02
N SER A 220 12.98 25.80 -16.13
CA SER A 220 13.27 26.79 -15.08
C SER A 220 12.19 26.84 -14.00
N VAL A 221 12.55 27.39 -12.84
CA VAL A 221 11.60 27.73 -11.76
C VAL A 221 10.55 28.74 -12.23
N GLU A 222 10.96 29.75 -13.01
CA GLU A 222 10.02 30.77 -13.50
C GLU A 222 8.92 30.17 -14.37
N LYS A 223 9.27 29.22 -15.25
CA LYS A 223 8.27 28.53 -16.08
C LYS A 223 7.34 27.64 -15.24
N ALA A 224 7.86 26.97 -14.20
CA ALA A 224 7.04 26.18 -13.31
C ALA A 224 6.08 27.04 -12.47
N VAL A 225 6.51 28.20 -11.99
CA VAL A 225 5.63 29.15 -11.29
C VAL A 225 4.55 29.71 -12.24
N GLN A 226 4.88 29.92 -13.51
CA GLN A 226 3.94 30.34 -14.55
C GLN A 226 3.01 29.23 -15.04
N TRP A 227 3.23 27.97 -14.62
CA TRP A 227 2.33 26.87 -14.93
C TRP A 227 1.00 27.09 -14.18
N GLY A 228 -0.05 27.45 -14.92
CA GLY A 228 -1.31 27.95 -14.36
C GLY A 228 -2.04 26.99 -13.40
N GLU A 229 -1.65 25.72 -13.38
CA GLU A 229 -2.25 24.69 -12.52
C GLU A 229 -1.53 24.51 -11.19
N ALA A 230 -0.32 25.10 -11.03
CA ALA A 230 0.50 24.96 -9.82
C ALA A 230 -0.28 25.27 -8.52
N PRO A 231 -1.08 26.36 -8.42
CA PRO A 231 -1.84 26.62 -7.20
C PRO A 231 -2.84 25.50 -6.85
N GLY A 232 -3.57 24.98 -7.85
CA GLY A 232 -4.60 23.96 -7.63
C GLY A 232 -4.03 22.63 -7.18
N VAL A 233 -2.86 22.24 -7.72
CA VAL A 233 -2.15 21.04 -7.29
C VAL A 233 -1.64 21.18 -5.86
N ALA A 234 -1.03 22.33 -5.52
CA ALA A 234 -0.51 22.59 -4.18
C ALA A 234 -1.63 22.60 -3.13
N GLU A 235 -2.77 23.22 -3.43
CA GLU A 235 -3.93 23.23 -2.53
C GLU A 235 -4.53 21.84 -2.34
N ALA A 236 -4.72 21.08 -3.42
CA ALA A 236 -5.25 19.72 -3.35
C ALA A 236 -4.33 18.79 -2.55
N TYR A 237 -3.01 18.99 -2.63
CA TYR A 237 -2.03 18.23 -1.86
C TYR A 237 -2.20 18.51 -0.36
N VAL A 238 -2.27 19.79 0.03
CA VAL A 238 -2.48 20.16 1.43
C VAL A 238 -3.81 19.66 1.96
N ASP A 239 -4.87 19.70 1.15
CA ASP A 239 -6.17 19.14 1.54
C ASP A 239 -6.10 17.63 1.76
N ALA A 240 -5.47 16.86 0.88
CA ALA A 240 -5.31 15.43 1.08
C ALA A 240 -4.50 15.12 2.36
N LEU A 241 -3.37 15.81 2.55
CA LEU A 241 -2.46 15.63 3.70
C LEU A 241 -3.16 15.89 5.05
N THR A 242 -3.95 16.96 5.11
CA THR A 242 -4.65 17.42 6.33
C THR A 242 -6.06 16.86 6.46
N THR A 243 -6.47 16.00 5.53
CA THR A 243 -7.84 15.49 5.42
C THR A 243 -8.88 16.64 5.39
N GLY A 244 -8.58 17.68 4.62
CA GLY A 244 -9.42 18.87 4.46
C GLY A 244 -9.43 19.77 5.70
N GLY A 245 -8.31 19.81 6.44
CA GLY A 245 -8.16 20.60 7.66
C GLY A 245 -8.67 19.94 8.94
N LEU A 246 -9.09 18.66 8.89
CA LEU A 246 -9.46 17.90 10.09
C LEU A 246 -8.25 17.61 10.99
N HIS A 247 -7.07 17.46 10.40
CA HIS A 247 -5.83 17.19 11.13
C HIS A 247 -4.74 18.20 10.75
N PRO A 248 -4.05 18.81 11.73
CA PRO A 248 -2.88 19.61 11.44
C PRO A 248 -1.74 18.71 10.96
N HIS A 249 -0.79 19.30 10.24
CA HIS A 249 0.47 18.64 9.86
C HIS A 249 1.64 19.47 10.37
N ALA A 250 2.59 18.83 11.06
CA ALA A 250 3.73 19.49 11.71
C ALA A 250 3.32 20.71 12.57
N GLY A 251 2.19 20.61 13.28
CA GLY A 251 1.66 21.68 14.14
C GLY A 251 1.00 22.85 13.40
N ARG A 252 0.78 22.75 12.08
CA ARG A 252 0.19 23.80 11.24
C ARG A 252 -1.13 23.35 10.64
N THR A 253 -2.07 24.28 10.54
CA THR A 253 -3.39 24.08 9.94
C THR A 253 -3.30 24.03 8.41
N ALA A 254 -4.32 23.46 7.76
CA ALA A 254 -4.42 23.46 6.30
C ALA A 254 -4.37 24.88 5.72
N ALA A 255 -5.01 25.86 6.38
CA ALA A 255 -5.01 27.25 5.94
C ALA A 255 -3.60 27.88 5.97
N GLU A 256 -2.84 27.64 7.04
CA GLU A 256 -1.46 28.13 7.15
C GLU A 256 -0.54 27.49 6.11
N LEU A 257 -0.69 26.18 5.88
CA LEU A 257 0.10 25.45 4.89
C LEU A 257 -0.22 25.93 3.46
N LYS A 258 -1.50 26.10 3.12
CA LYS A 258 -1.94 26.67 1.84
C LYS A 258 -1.42 28.09 1.64
N ALA A 259 -1.54 28.94 2.65
CA ALA A 259 -1.03 30.31 2.59
C ALA A 259 0.46 30.33 2.28
N GLN A 260 1.25 29.50 2.97
CA GLN A 260 2.69 29.39 2.73
C GLN A 260 3.02 29.00 1.28
N VAL A 261 2.43 27.92 0.75
CA VAL A 261 2.76 27.47 -0.62
C VAL A 261 2.32 28.50 -1.67
N LEU A 262 1.20 29.18 -1.46
CA LEU A 262 0.72 30.23 -2.38
C LEU A 262 1.55 31.51 -2.31
N GLU A 263 2.07 31.87 -1.13
CA GLU A 263 2.97 33.02 -0.97
C GLU A 263 4.29 32.81 -1.70
N GLU A 264 4.86 31.59 -1.64
CA GLU A 264 6.06 31.23 -2.41
C GLU A 264 5.82 31.36 -3.92
N LEU A 265 4.71 30.80 -4.43
CA LEU A 265 4.34 30.92 -5.84
C LEU A 265 4.17 32.39 -6.26
N LYS A 266 3.47 33.20 -5.45
CA LYS A 266 3.30 34.65 -5.70
C LYS A 266 4.63 35.39 -5.69
N ALA A 267 5.59 34.94 -4.89
CA ALA A 267 6.92 35.52 -4.80
C ALA A 267 7.88 35.05 -5.90
N GLY A 268 7.40 34.26 -6.88
CA GLY A 268 8.23 33.76 -7.98
C GLY A 268 9.12 32.57 -7.59
N ARG A 269 8.86 31.93 -6.45
CA ARG A 269 9.63 30.79 -5.95
C ARG A 269 8.83 29.51 -6.09
N TRP A 270 9.53 28.40 -6.36
CA TRP A 270 8.91 27.08 -6.36
C TRP A 270 8.78 26.58 -4.92
N PRO A 271 7.57 26.37 -4.39
CA PRO A 271 7.41 25.96 -3.00
C PRO A 271 7.83 24.50 -2.82
N VAL A 272 8.34 24.20 -1.64
CA VAL A 272 8.43 22.83 -1.14
C VAL A 272 7.06 22.46 -0.57
N LEU A 273 6.49 21.33 -1.00
CA LEU A 273 5.24 20.84 -0.43
C LEU A 273 5.48 20.25 0.97
N PRO A 274 4.51 20.35 1.90
CA PRO A 274 4.69 19.85 3.26
C PRO A 274 4.83 18.33 3.31
N ALA A 275 5.98 17.83 3.73
CA ALA A 275 6.24 16.41 4.02
C ALA A 275 7.30 16.32 5.13
N GLY A 276 7.48 15.14 5.73
CA GLY A 276 8.64 14.89 6.60
C GLY A 276 9.84 14.34 5.82
N THR A 277 10.79 13.74 6.54
CA THR A 277 11.95 13.08 5.93
C THR A 277 11.53 11.71 5.38
N VAL A 278 11.14 11.67 4.12
CA VAL A 278 10.80 10.43 3.42
C VAL A 278 12.08 9.69 3.07
N ASP A 279 12.22 8.44 3.50
CA ASP A 279 13.33 7.56 3.10
C ASP A 279 13.31 7.35 1.56
N GLU A 280 14.45 7.54 0.89
CA GLU A 280 14.56 7.57 -0.59
C GLU A 280 14.06 6.28 -1.26
N GLN A 281 13.99 5.16 -0.51
CA GLN A 281 13.46 3.88 -0.99
C GLN A 281 11.94 3.87 -1.24
N ALA A 282 11.19 4.85 -0.73
CA ALA A 282 9.75 4.99 -0.98
C ALA A 282 9.43 5.70 -2.32
N ALA A 283 10.43 6.31 -2.95
CA ALA A 283 10.28 6.97 -4.24
C ALA A 283 10.04 5.93 -5.35
N HIS A 284 9.09 6.22 -6.24
CA HIS A 284 8.83 5.42 -7.44
C HIS A 284 10.15 5.08 -8.16
N PRO A 285 10.37 3.87 -8.71
CA PRO A 285 11.63 3.49 -9.39
C PRO A 285 12.05 4.39 -10.57
N TRP A 286 11.22 5.35 -10.96
CA TRP A 286 11.53 6.36 -11.99
C TRP A 286 12.12 7.65 -11.41
N ALA A 287 12.30 7.71 -10.09
CA ALA A 287 13.00 8.79 -9.39
C ALA A 287 14.52 8.73 -9.60
N GLY A 288 15.08 7.51 -9.72
CA GLY A 288 16.53 7.31 -9.85
C GLY A 288 17.07 7.23 -11.29
N GLN A 289 16.23 6.91 -12.29
CA GLN A 289 16.72 6.60 -13.65
C GLN A 289 17.06 7.82 -14.52
N ALA A 290 16.87 9.05 -14.03
CA ALA A 290 17.22 10.26 -14.79
C ALA A 290 18.61 10.85 -14.46
N ARG A 291 19.41 10.21 -13.58
CA ARG A 291 20.80 10.64 -13.35
C ARG A 291 21.77 10.15 -14.43
N ASP A 292 21.36 9.22 -15.30
CA ASP A 292 22.23 8.55 -16.28
C ASP A 292 21.77 8.71 -17.74
N ILE A 293 21.13 9.83 -18.08
CA ILE A 293 20.87 10.20 -19.48
C ILE A 293 21.49 11.55 -19.78
N GLY A 294 22.81 11.65 -19.57
CA GLY A 294 23.57 12.86 -19.83
C GLY A 294 25.00 12.76 -19.29
N GLY A 295 25.81 11.86 -19.83
CA GLY A 295 27.23 11.70 -19.51
C GLY A 295 27.82 10.42 -20.04
#